data_AF-A0A7G9Q048-F1
#
_entry.id   AF-A0A7G9Q048-F1
#
_cell.length_a   1.000
_cell.length_b   1.000
_cell.length_c   1.000
_cell.angle_alpha   90.00
_cell.angle_beta   90.00
_cell.angle_gamma   90.00
#
_symmetry.space_group_name_H-M   'P 1'
#
loop_
_entity.id
_entity.type
_entity.pdbx_description
1 polymer ?
#
loop_
_entity_poly.entity_id
_entity_poly.type
_entity_poly.pdbx_seq_one_letter_code
_entity_poly.pdbx_strand_id
1 'polypeptide(L)'
;MNIFLTSLVSILSKVLPRIRHGKSEWIANHTGYLRFQAEVWLDDNDHFHAVVNKRSGWINPRHERAVDCGEFDSFHRAMNTAYRQALELAHLRYAWELAD
;
A
#
# COMPACT_ATOMS: atom_id res chain seq x y z
N MET A 1 5.37 30.01 -26.54
CA MET A 1 6.41 29.00 -26.25
C MET A 1 5.96 28.09 -25.10
N ASN A 2 4.82 27.40 -25.23
CA ASN A 2 4.25 26.55 -24.15
C ASN A 2 3.84 25.14 -24.62
N ILE A 3 3.91 24.86 -25.92
CA ILE A 3 3.45 23.58 -26.51
C ILE A 3 4.54 22.50 -26.38
N PHE A 4 5.82 22.90 -26.43
CA PHE A 4 6.95 21.99 -26.28
C PHE A 4 7.07 21.43 -24.85
N LEU A 5 6.84 22.26 -23.82
CA LEU A 5 6.88 21.84 -22.42
C LEU A 5 5.75 20.86 -22.07
N THR A 6 4.52 21.10 -22.53
CA THR A 6 3.39 20.19 -22.31
C THR A 6 3.55 18.87 -23.06
N SER A 7 4.06 18.91 -24.29
CA SER A 7 4.35 17.69 -25.06
C SER A 7 5.45 16.85 -24.42
N LEU A 8 6.49 17.47 -23.87
CA LEU A 8 7.61 16.75 -23.23
C LEU A 8 7.17 16.08 -21.92
N VAL A 9 6.33 16.75 -21.12
CA VAL A 9 5.73 16.16 -19.91
C VAL A 9 4.82 14.97 -20.26
N SER A 10 4.02 15.07 -21.33
CA SER A 10 3.16 13.96 -21.76
C SER A 10 3.92 12.77 -22.33
N ILE A 11 5.11 12.97 -22.89
CA ILE A 11 5.96 11.88 -23.38
C ILE A 11 6.70 11.24 -22.22
N LEU A 12 7.23 12.03 -21.28
CA LEU A 12 7.89 11.52 -20.07
C LEU A 12 6.93 10.72 -19.19
N SER A 13 5.67 11.15 -19.05
CA SER A 13 4.65 10.40 -18.31
C SER A 13 4.25 9.07 -18.98
N LYS A 14 4.47 8.93 -20.29
CA LYS A 14 4.24 7.68 -21.04
C LYS A 14 5.46 6.73 -21.03
N VAL A 15 6.67 7.26 -20.82
CA VAL A 15 7.93 6.50 -20.90
C VAL A 15 8.40 6.00 -19.54
N LEU A 16 8.04 6.66 -18.44
CA LEU A 16 8.24 6.11 -17.10
C LEU A 16 7.34 4.88 -16.93
N PRO A 17 7.87 3.71 -16.49
CA PRO A 17 7.02 2.58 -16.17
C PRO A 17 6.03 3.03 -15.10
N ARG A 18 4.75 3.16 -15.47
CA ARG A 18 3.66 3.32 -14.50
C ARG A 18 3.78 2.13 -13.56
N ILE A 19 4.14 2.39 -12.31
CA ILE A 19 4.25 1.36 -11.27
C ILE A 19 2.83 0.82 -11.09
N ARG A 20 2.53 -0.32 -11.71
CA ARG A 20 1.20 -0.93 -11.67
C ARG A 20 0.92 -1.60 -10.33
N HIS A 21 1.97 -1.87 -9.57
CA HIS A 21 1.89 -2.59 -8.31
C HIS A 21 3.11 -2.27 -7.45
N GLY A 22 2.92 -2.12 -6.14
CA GLY A 22 4.00 -2.07 -5.16
C GLY A 22 3.58 -2.69 -3.84
N LYS A 23 4.55 -3.30 -3.16
CA LYS A 23 4.40 -3.83 -1.80
C LYS A 23 5.54 -3.32 -0.93
N SER A 24 5.26 -3.00 0.32
CA SER A 24 6.31 -2.82 1.34
C SER A 24 6.85 -4.16 1.80
N GLU A 25 7.91 -4.13 2.60
CA GLU A 25 8.24 -5.27 3.47
C GLU A 25 7.13 -5.53 4.51
N TRP A 26 7.14 -6.72 5.09
CA TRP A 26 6.26 -7.08 6.20
C TRP A 26 6.79 -6.48 7.51
N ILE A 27 5.95 -5.67 8.16
CA ILE A 27 6.24 -5.03 9.44
C ILE A 27 5.63 -5.89 10.54
N ALA A 28 6.47 -6.51 11.36
CA ALA A 28 6.02 -7.32 12.48
C ALA A 28 5.60 -6.44 13.66
N ASN A 29 4.55 -6.86 14.37
CA ASN A 29 4.26 -6.28 15.68
C ASN A 29 5.30 -6.74 16.71
N HIS A 30 5.23 -6.16 17.92
CA HIS A 30 6.16 -6.49 19.01
C HIS A 30 6.21 -7.99 19.39
N THR A 31 5.12 -8.75 19.19
CA THR A 31 5.12 -10.21 19.44
C THR A 31 5.72 -11.02 18.31
N GLY A 32 5.78 -10.48 17.08
CA GLY A 32 6.08 -11.21 15.85
C GLY A 32 4.95 -12.12 15.32
N TYR A 33 3.85 -12.29 16.06
CA TYR A 33 2.70 -13.10 15.64
C TYR A 33 1.90 -12.45 14.51
N LEU A 34 1.76 -11.12 14.57
CA LEU A 34 1.10 -10.34 13.53
C LEU A 34 2.13 -9.61 12.68
N ARG A 35 1.90 -9.58 11.38
CA ARG A 35 2.67 -8.79 10.42
C ARG A 35 1.75 -8.04 9.49
N PHE A 36 2.13 -6.83 9.12
CA PHE A 36 1.37 -5.94 8.26
C PHE A 36 2.18 -5.55 7.03
N GLN A 37 1.55 -5.40 5.87
CA GLN A 37 2.20 -4.99 4.64
C GLN A 37 1.32 -3.99 3.91
N ALA A 38 1.91 -2.86 3.52
CA ALA A 38 1.28 -1.93 2.61
C ALA A 38 1.33 -2.49 1.19
N GLU A 39 0.21 -2.47 0.49
CA GLU A 39 0.10 -2.90 -0.89
C GLU A 39 -0.68 -1.85 -1.67
N VAL A 40 -0.17 -1.52 -2.86
CA VAL A 40 -0.79 -0.58 -3.78
C VAL A 40 -0.84 -1.19 -5.16
N TRP A 41 -1.98 -1.09 -5.85
CA TRP A 41 -2.09 -1.43 -7.26
C TRP A 41 -2.80 -0.32 -8.03
N LEU A 42 -2.51 -0.23 -9.31
CA LEU A 42 -3.20 0.65 -10.25
C LEU A 42 -4.37 -0.10 -10.87
N ASP A 43 -5.56 0.48 -10.86
CA ASP A 43 -6.73 -0.07 -11.54
C ASP A 43 -6.82 0.36 -13.02
N ASP A 44 -7.88 -0.08 -13.69
CA ASP A 44 -8.14 0.25 -15.10
C ASP A 44 -8.56 1.72 -15.31
N ASN A 45 -8.91 2.43 -14.23
CA ASN A 45 -9.31 3.84 -14.24
C ASN A 45 -8.16 4.80 -13.89
N ASP A 46 -6.91 4.30 -13.87
CA ASP A 46 -5.71 5.05 -13.48
C ASP A 46 -5.71 5.54 -12.01
N HIS A 47 -6.49 4.90 -11.12
CA HIS A 47 -6.46 5.15 -9.68
C HIS A 47 -5.59 4.13 -8.94
N PHE A 48 -4.84 4.62 -7.96
CA PHE A 48 -4.06 3.77 -7.07
C PHE A 48 -4.90 3.36 -5.87
N HIS A 49 -5.18 2.08 -5.75
CA HIS A 49 -5.83 1.48 -4.60
C HIS A 49 -4.79 1.12 -3.57
N ALA A 50 -4.99 1.55 -2.32
CA ALA A 50 -4.06 1.29 -1.23
C ALA A 50 -4.73 0.46 -0.15
N VAL A 51 -4.08 -0.62 0.28
CA VAL A 51 -4.57 -1.47 1.37
C VAL A 51 -3.44 -1.85 2.31
N VAL A 52 -3.81 -2.30 3.50
CA VAL A 52 -2.92 -3.00 4.42
C VAL A 52 -3.35 -4.47 4.50
N ASN A 53 -2.45 -5.36 4.14
CA ASN A 53 -2.61 -6.78 4.39
C ASN A 53 -2.12 -7.13 5.79
N LYS A 54 -2.73 -8.13 6.40
CA LYS A 54 -2.32 -8.73 7.66
C LYS A 54 -2.01 -10.21 7.45
N ARG A 55 -0.97 -10.63 8.14
CA ARG A 55 -0.55 -12.01 8.26
C ARG A 55 -0.51 -12.39 9.73
N SER A 56 -1.26 -13.41 10.15
CA SER A 56 -1.29 -13.90 11.52
C SER A 56 -0.80 -15.34 11.61
N GLY A 57 0.03 -15.63 12.62
CA GLY A 57 0.53 -16.97 12.89
C GLY A 57 2.03 -17.14 12.67
N TRP A 58 2.55 -18.20 13.30
CA TRP A 58 3.96 -18.60 13.23
C TRP A 58 4.21 -19.60 12.11
N ILE A 59 3.37 -20.62 12.02
CA ILE A 59 3.43 -21.73 11.06
C ILE A 59 2.11 -21.73 10.29
N ASN A 60 2.17 -21.81 8.96
CA ASN A 60 1.01 -21.70 8.06
C ASN A 60 0.11 -20.48 8.35
N PRO A 61 0.68 -19.27 8.24
CA PRO A 61 -0.03 -18.07 8.66
C PRO A 61 -1.18 -17.72 7.72
N ARG A 62 -2.25 -17.23 8.32
CA ARG A 62 -3.44 -16.75 7.62
C ARG A 62 -3.14 -15.37 7.03
N HIS A 63 -3.67 -15.13 5.84
CA HIS A 63 -3.52 -13.87 5.14
C HIS A 63 -4.91 -13.27 4.93
N GLU A 64 -5.07 -12.02 5.31
CA GLU A 64 -6.31 -11.27 5.16
C GLU A 64 -6.02 -9.81 4.87
N ARG A 65 -7.01 -9.09 4.33
CA ARG A 65 -6.95 -7.64 4.23
C ARG A 65 -7.36 -7.06 5.58
N ALA A 66 -6.50 -6.25 6.18
CA ALA A 66 -6.79 -5.61 7.47
C ALA A 66 -7.46 -4.24 7.31
N VAL A 67 -7.00 -3.43 6.36
CA VAL A 67 -7.50 -2.07 6.16
C VAL A 67 -7.57 -1.77 4.68
N ASP A 68 -8.68 -1.17 4.26
CA ASP A 68 -8.78 -0.46 2.99
C ASP A 68 -8.44 1.02 3.24
N CYS A 69 -7.37 1.51 2.62
CA CYS A 69 -6.93 2.90 2.77
C CYS A 69 -7.54 3.82 1.70
N GLY A 70 -8.33 3.27 0.77
CA GLY A 70 -9.00 3.98 -0.30
C GLY A 70 -8.15 4.18 -1.56
N GLU A 71 -8.63 5.10 -2.40
CA GLU A 71 -8.11 5.40 -3.73
C GLU A 71 -7.33 6.71 -3.74
N PHE A 72 -6.29 6.78 -4.58
CA PHE A 72 -5.41 7.94 -4.70
C PHE A 72 -4.97 8.19 -6.14
N ASP A 73 -4.74 9.45 -6.49
CA ASP A 73 -4.22 9.83 -7.81
C ASP A 73 -2.70 9.58 -7.97
N SER A 74 -2.02 9.19 -6.90
CA SER A 74 -0.57 9.05 -6.86
C SER A 74 -0.13 7.85 -6.06
N PHE A 75 0.68 6.99 -6.69
CA PHE A 75 1.35 5.86 -6.05
C PHE A 75 2.05 6.25 -4.75
N HIS A 76 2.76 7.38 -4.73
CA HIS A 76 3.51 7.80 -3.55
C HIS A 76 2.59 8.14 -2.37
N ARG A 77 1.44 8.79 -2.64
CA ARG A 77 0.45 9.10 -1.60
C ARG A 77 -0.25 7.84 -1.10
N ALA A 78 -0.64 6.96 -2.02
CA ALA A 78 -1.20 5.65 -1.71
C ALA A 78 -0.26 4.84 -0.80
N MET A 79 1.00 4.68 -1.23
CA MET A 79 1.99 3.86 -0.52
C MET A 79 2.35 4.46 0.84
N ASN A 80 2.57 5.78 0.93
CA ASN A 80 2.86 6.43 2.20
C ASN A 80 1.69 6.30 3.19
N THR A 81 0.44 6.40 2.71
CA THR A 81 -0.74 6.25 3.56
C THR A 81 -0.87 4.81 4.08
N ALA A 82 -0.83 3.82 3.18
CA ALA A 82 -0.89 2.41 3.58
C ALA A 82 0.28 2.01 4.48
N TYR A 83 1.50 2.52 4.22
CA TYR A 83 2.68 2.22 5.04
C TYR A 83 2.57 2.80 6.46
N ARG A 84 2.07 4.04 6.60
CA ARG A 84 1.79 4.62 7.93
C ARG A 84 0.74 3.83 8.70
N GLN A 85 -0.34 3.43 8.03
CA GLN A 85 -1.36 2.58 8.63
C GLN A 85 -0.79 1.21 9.06
N ALA A 86 0.05 0.58 8.23
CA ALA A 86 0.72 -0.66 8.59
C ALA A 86 1.65 -0.51 9.81
N LEU A 87 2.37 0.61 9.91
CA LEU A 87 3.19 0.94 11.08
C LEU A 87 2.34 1.14 12.33
N GLU A 88 1.26 1.90 12.25
CA GLU A 88 0.34 2.13 13.36
C GLU A 88 -0.20 0.80 13.89
N LEU A 89 -0.66 -0.09 13.00
CA LEU A 89 -1.13 -1.43 13.36
C LEU A 89 -0.04 -2.31 13.97
N ALA A 90 1.18 -2.25 13.46
CA ALA A 90 2.32 -2.99 14.03
C ALA A 90 2.70 -2.49 15.43
N HIS A 91 2.54 -1.19 15.70
CA HIS A 91 2.79 -0.60 17.01
C HIS A 91 1.70 -0.91 18.04
N LEU A 92 0.53 -1.42 17.64
CA LEU A 92 -0.50 -1.84 18.59
C LEU A 92 0.03 -3.01 19.45
N ARG A 93 0.22 -2.70 20.74
CA ARG A 93 0.74 -3.64 21.76
C ARG A 93 -0.20 -4.80 22.05
N TYR A 94 -1.49 -4.63 21.79
CA TYR A 94 -2.46 -5.71 21.79
C TYR A 94 -3.41 -5.37 20.65
N ALA A 95 -3.04 -5.74 19.42
CA ALA A 95 -4.07 -5.90 18.40
C ALA A 95 -4.90 -7.09 18.88
N TRP A 96 -5.93 -6.79 19.68
CA TRP A 96 -7.05 -7.69 19.87
C TRP A 96 -7.41 -8.18 18.48
N GLU A 97 -7.61 -9.49 18.32
CA GLU A 97 -8.39 -9.95 17.17
C GLU A 97 -9.63 -9.07 17.16
N LEU A 98 -9.76 -8.20 16.15
CA LEU A 98 -11.02 -7.53 15.86
C LEU A 98 -11.96 -8.68 15.55
N ALA A 99 -12.61 -9.18 16.60
CA ALA A 99 -13.68 -10.13 16.50
C ALA A 99 -14.85 -9.40 15.85
N ASP A 100 -15.35 -9.96 14.76
CA ASP A 100 -16.62 -9.59 14.15
C ASP A 100 -17.77 -9.70 15.16
#